data_AF-A0A173VJQ3-F1
#
_entry.id   AF-A0A173VJQ3-F1
#
_cell.length_a   1.000
_cell.length_b   1.000
_cell.length_c   1.000
_cell.angle_alpha   90.00
_cell.angle_beta   90.00
_cell.angle_gamma   90.00
#
_symmetry.space_group_name_H-M   'P 1'
#
loop_
_entity.id
_entity.type
_entity.pdbx_description
1 polymer ?
#
loop_
_entity_poly.entity_id
_entity_poly.type
_entity_poly.pdbx_seq_one_letter_code
_entity_poly.pdbx_strand_id
1 'polypeptide(L)'
;MSEYVECYENLKAAVVKLAADDYRRALIRLRRHPKDTNAIHTKIECELFFRKGIEMYSDMDGEVLIKGIQERVRREYNEQRAVK
;
A
#
# COMPACT_ATOMS: atom_id res chain seq x y z
N MET A 1 9.79 -26.43 -16.17
CA MET A 1 9.19 -26.27 -14.82
C MET A 1 9.65 -25.01 -14.09
N SER A 2 10.83 -24.44 -14.40
CA SER A 2 11.36 -23.23 -13.72
C SER A 2 10.62 -21.92 -14.05
N GLU A 3 10.20 -21.71 -15.30
CA GLU A 3 9.63 -20.43 -15.77
C GLU A 3 8.22 -20.14 -15.21
N TYR A 4 7.38 -21.16 -15.03
CA TYR A 4 6.02 -20.99 -14.50
C TYR A 4 6.00 -20.58 -13.02
N VAL A 5 6.95 -21.10 -12.22
CA VAL A 5 7.09 -20.73 -10.82
C VAL A 5 7.51 -19.27 -10.71
N GLU A 6 8.48 -18.84 -11.54
CA GLU A 6 8.93 -17.45 -11.59
C GLU A 6 7.83 -16.49 -12.02
N CYS A 7 7.03 -16.82 -13.05
CA CYS A 7 5.88 -16.03 -13.47
C CYS A 7 4.85 -15.86 -12.34
N TYR A 8 4.58 -16.91 -11.56
CA TYR A 8 3.63 -16.86 -10.47
C TYR A 8 4.14 -16.02 -9.28
N GLU A 9 5.41 -16.16 -8.92
CA GLU A 9 6.03 -15.33 -7.89
C GLU A 9 6.12 -13.85 -8.31
N ASN A 10 6.41 -13.58 -9.59
CA ASN A 10 6.37 -12.23 -10.14
C ASN A 10 4.97 -11.62 -10.09
N LEU A 11 3.93 -12.42 -10.37
CA LEU A 11 2.55 -11.98 -10.27
C LEU A 11 2.18 -11.64 -8.81
N LYS A 12 2.54 -12.50 -7.85
CA LYS A 12 2.32 -12.22 -6.43
C LYS A 12 2.97 -10.91 -5.99
N ALA A 13 4.24 -10.73 -6.33
CA ALA A 13 4.98 -9.51 -6.03
C ALA A 13 4.33 -8.27 -6.68
N ALA A 14 3.80 -8.40 -7.89
CA ALA A 14 3.10 -7.30 -8.58
C ALA A 14 1.80 -6.91 -7.85
N VAL A 15 1.02 -7.88 -7.36
CA VAL A 15 -0.19 -7.62 -6.57
C VAL A 15 0.14 -6.84 -5.29
N VAL A 16 1.17 -7.26 -4.55
CA VAL A 16 1.59 -6.57 -3.32
C VAL A 16 2.07 -5.15 -3.61
N LYS A 17 2.86 -4.94 -4.67
CA LYS A 17 3.32 -3.61 -5.10
C LYS A 17 2.15 -2.70 -5.47
N LEU A 18 1.17 -3.21 -6.22
CA LEU A 18 -0.01 -2.45 -6.61
C LEU A 18 -0.82 -2.02 -5.38
N ALA A 19 -1.07 -2.94 -4.45
CA ALA A 19 -1.78 -2.63 -3.20
C ALA A 19 -1.05 -1.55 -2.37
N ALA A 20 0.28 -1.59 -2.33
CA ALA A 20 1.08 -0.58 -1.63
C ALA A 20 0.97 0.80 -2.29
N ASP A 21 0.99 0.87 -3.62
CA ASP A 21 0.85 2.11 -4.37
C ASP A 21 -0.56 2.72 -4.22
N ASP A 22 -1.60 1.90 -4.29
CA ASP A 22 -2.98 2.34 -4.10
C ASP A 22 -3.22 2.85 -2.68
N TYR A 23 -2.67 2.15 -1.68
CA TYR A 23 -2.71 2.60 -0.30
C TYR A 23 -2.01 3.95 -0.12
N ARG A 24 -0.80 4.10 -0.68
CA ARG A 24 -0.03 5.36 -0.64
C ARG A 24 -0.83 6.51 -1.26
N ARG A 25 -1.40 6.31 -2.45
CA ARG A 25 -2.21 7.33 -3.15
C ARG A 25 -3.45 7.71 -2.34
N ALA A 26 -4.15 6.74 -1.76
CA ALA A 26 -5.31 6.97 -0.90
C ALA A 26 -4.92 7.83 0.32
N LEU A 27 -3.82 7.52 1.02
CA LEU A 27 -3.35 8.30 2.16
C LEU A 27 -2.97 9.74 1.78
N ILE A 28 -2.28 9.94 0.66
CA ILE A 28 -1.95 11.28 0.14
C ILE A 28 -3.23 12.05 -0.17
N ARG A 29 -4.21 11.40 -0.81
CA ARG A 29 -5.50 12.00 -1.14
C ARG A 29 -6.26 12.40 0.11
N LEU A 30 -6.35 11.53 1.11
CA LEU A 30 -7.05 11.80 2.38
C LEU A 30 -6.42 12.93 3.20
N ARG A 31 -5.10 13.13 3.09
CA ARG A 31 -4.47 14.31 3.71
C ARG A 31 -4.93 15.63 3.11
N ARG A 32 -5.26 15.66 1.81
CA ARG A 32 -5.76 16.87 1.11
C ARG A 32 -7.29 16.98 1.16
N HIS A 33 -7.97 15.83 1.13
CA HIS A 33 -9.42 15.71 1.09
C HIS A 33 -9.88 14.64 2.10
N PRO A 34 -10.00 14.98 3.40
CA PRO A 34 -10.28 13.99 4.46
C PRO A 34 -11.63 13.28 4.33
N LYS A 35 -12.56 13.84 3.55
CA LYS A 35 -13.92 13.32 3.33
C LYS A 35 -14.08 12.64 1.96
N ASP A 36 -12.98 12.39 1.24
CA ASP A 36 -13.04 11.71 -0.06
C ASP A 36 -13.39 10.23 0.16
N THR A 37 -14.67 9.90 -0.05
CA THR A 37 -15.24 8.58 0.19
C THR A 37 -14.47 7.48 -0.55
N ASN A 38 -14.09 7.71 -1.82
CA ASN A 38 -13.34 6.72 -2.59
C ASN A 38 -11.97 6.44 -1.97
N ALA A 39 -11.26 7.48 -1.56
CA ALA A 39 -9.97 7.31 -0.90
C ALA A 39 -10.09 6.64 0.47
N ILE A 40 -11.19 6.87 1.22
CA ILE A 40 -11.48 6.15 2.47
C ILE A 40 -11.68 4.66 2.19
N HIS A 41 -12.50 4.32 1.19
CA HIS A 41 -12.74 2.94 0.80
C HIS A 41 -11.44 2.24 0.38
N THR A 42 -10.66 2.84 -0.52
CA THR A 42 -9.36 2.27 -0.94
C THR A 42 -8.43 2.05 0.24
N LYS A 43 -8.35 3.01 1.17
CA LYS A 43 -7.55 2.85 2.40
C LYS A 43 -7.99 1.62 3.20
N ILE A 44 -9.29 1.44 3.41
CA ILE A 44 -9.85 0.33 4.19
C ILE A 44 -9.58 -1.01 3.50
N GLU A 45 -9.84 -1.10 2.19
CA GLU A 45 -9.61 -2.30 1.38
C GLU A 45 -8.14 -2.72 1.40
N CYS A 46 -7.21 -1.77 1.23
CA CYS A 46 -5.78 -2.06 1.31
C CYS A 46 -5.38 -2.54 2.71
N GLU A 47 -5.88 -1.93 3.78
CA GLU A 47 -5.59 -2.38 5.14
C GLU A 47 -6.15 -3.78 5.43
N LEU A 48 -7.33 -4.12 4.90
CA LEU A 48 -7.88 -5.47 4.99
C LEU A 48 -7.03 -6.47 4.20
N PHE A 49 -6.59 -6.11 2.98
CA PHE A 49 -5.69 -6.92 2.18
C PHE A 49 -4.37 -7.19 2.92
N PHE A 50 -3.73 -6.18 3.49
CA PHE A 50 -2.48 -6.38 4.23
C PHE A 50 -2.69 -7.20 5.50
N ARG A 51 -3.79 -7.03 6.23
CA ARG A 51 -4.04 -7.79 7.47
C ARG A 51 -4.45 -9.24 7.27
N LYS A 52 -5.13 -9.56 6.16
CA LYS A 52 -5.80 -10.86 5.98
C LYS A 52 -5.49 -11.56 4.66
N GLY A 53 -5.09 -10.82 3.64
CA GLY A 53 -4.89 -11.34 2.28
C GLY A 53 -3.42 -11.56 1.92
N ILE A 54 -2.50 -10.80 2.51
CA ILE A 54 -1.10 -10.79 2.08
C ILE A 54 -0.40 -12.14 2.22
N GLU A 55 -0.80 -12.98 3.18
CA GLU A 55 -0.18 -14.29 3.44
C GLU A 55 -0.23 -15.22 2.22
N MET A 56 -1.19 -15.02 1.29
CA MET A 56 -1.23 -15.78 0.03
C MET A 56 -0.19 -15.32 -1.01
N TYR A 57 0.34 -14.11 -0.85
CA TYR A 57 1.20 -13.43 -1.82
C TYR A 57 2.62 -13.18 -1.31
N SER A 58 2.83 -13.13 0.02
CA SER A 58 4.11 -12.82 0.62
C SER A 58 4.16 -13.22 2.10
N ASP A 59 5.34 -13.63 2.57
CA ASP A 59 5.62 -13.90 3.99
C ASP A 59 5.87 -12.62 4.82
N MET A 60 5.49 -11.45 4.31
CA MET A 60 5.72 -10.18 4.99
C MET A 60 4.61 -9.90 6.00
N ASP A 61 4.97 -9.30 7.13
CA ASP A 61 4.00 -8.82 8.11
C ASP A 61 3.24 -7.60 7.56
N GLY A 62 1.94 -7.77 7.34
CA GLY A 62 1.05 -6.74 6.83
C GLY A 62 0.94 -5.50 7.73
N GLU A 63 1.03 -5.64 9.05
CA GLU A 63 1.00 -4.50 9.98
C GLU A 63 2.28 -3.67 9.87
N VAL A 64 3.42 -4.31 9.64
CA VAL A 64 4.69 -3.61 9.38
C VAL A 64 4.62 -2.83 8.07
N LEU A 65 4.05 -3.42 7.01
CA LEU A 65 3.86 -2.73 5.73
C LEU A 65 2.94 -1.51 5.85
N ILE A 66 1.81 -1.64 6.54
CA ILE A 66 0.89 -0.53 6.80
C ILE A 66 1.63 0.63 7.48
N LYS A 67 2.34 0.35 8.58
CA LYS A 67 3.08 1.38 9.34
C LYS A 67 4.16 2.03 8.47
N GLY A 68 4.95 1.23 7.76
CA GLY A 68 6.02 1.74 6.90
C GLY A 68 5.51 2.67 5.80
N ILE A 69 4.40 2.32 5.14
CA ILE A 69 3.80 3.16 4.10
C ILE A 69 3.23 4.46 4.70
N GLN A 70 2.51 4.38 5.82
CA GLN A 70 1.98 5.56 6.51
C GLN A 70 3.08 6.54 6.92
N GLU A 71 4.18 6.04 7.50
CA GLU A 71 5.33 6.84 7.89
C GLU A 71 6.01 7.49 6.69
N ARG A 72 6.18 6.75 5.58
CA ARG A 72 6.74 7.28 4.35
C ARG A 72 5.88 8.42 3.79
N VAL A 73 4.56 8.22 3.70
CA VAL A 73 3.62 9.26 3.26
C VAL A 73 3.69 10.50 4.15
N ARG A 74 3.77 10.30 5.47
CA ARG A 74 3.93 11.40 6.44
C ARG A 74 5.23 12.18 6.19
N ARG A 75 6.34 11.49 5.95
CA ARG A 75 7.64 12.13 5.63
C ARG A 75 7.58 12.90 4.31
N GLU A 76 7.15 12.27 3.23
CA GLU A 76 7.01 12.88 1.90
C GLU A 76 6.14 14.16 1.95
N TYR A 77 5.06 14.14 2.73
CA TYR A 77 4.21 15.33 2.91
C TYR A 77 4.90 16.45 3.69
N ASN A 78 5.61 16.12 4.77
CA ASN A 78 6.30 17.12 5.58
C ASN A 78 7.42 17.80 4.79
N GLU A 79 8.16 17.03 3.99
CA GLU A 79 9.18 17.54 3.07
C GLU A 79 8.57 18.50 2.03
N GLN A 80 7.44 18.14 1.41
CA GLN A 80 6.72 19.03 0.48
C GLN A 80 6.27 20.36 1.12
N ARG A 81 6.03 20.40 2.43
CA ARG A 81 5.68 21.64 3.14
C ARG A 81 6.89 22.47 3.54
N ALA A 82 8.06 21.86 3.75
CA ALA A 82 9.28 22.57 4.12
C ALA A 82 9.91 23.32 2.93
N VAL A 83 9.58 22.92 1.70
CA VAL A 83 10.08 23.54 0.45
C VAL A 83 9.20 24.73 0.00
N LYS A 84 8.04 24.94 0.63
CA LYS A 84 7.14 26.09 0.39
C LYS A 84 7.30 27.16 1.44
#